data_AF-A0A925LNI4-F1
#
_entry.id   AF-A0A925LNI4-F1
#
_cell.length_a   1.000
_cell.length_b   1.000
_cell.length_c   1.000
_cell.angle_alpha   90.00
_cell.angle_beta   90.00
_cell.angle_gamma   90.00
#
_symmetry.space_group_name_H-M   'P 1'
#
loop_
_entity.id
_entity.type
_entity.pdbx_description
1 polymer ?
#
loop_
_entity_poly.entity_id
_entity_poly.type
_entity_poly.pdbx_seq_one_letter_code
_entity_poly.pdbx_strand_id
1 'polypeptide(L)'
;MKRLLLYTLCLAALALPAWAANSETDFGGVGLDGVPLKNGQIVIRQIINGGPAHQAGIRSGDIITHIDGKATQGSNFPSMVQKRLRGLSGTALVLRIKRDGEGQPQTYRLIRRQIVIIPNKEKL
;
A
#
# COMPACT_ATOMS: atom_id res chain seq x y z
N MET A 1 -27.39 -48.26 40.50
CA MET A 1 -27.88 -49.18 39.44
C MET A 1 -28.48 -48.29 38.34
N LYS A 2 -28.01 -48.11 37.10
CA LYS A 2 -27.17 -48.88 36.16
C LYS A 2 -26.45 -47.87 35.21
N ARG A 3 -25.16 -48.14 34.92
CA ARG A 3 -24.42 -48.13 33.61
C ARG A 3 -24.58 -46.90 32.68
N LEU A 4 -23.55 -46.10 32.36
CA LEU A 4 -22.26 -46.32 31.66
C LEU A 4 -22.36 -46.34 30.10
N LEU A 5 -21.63 -45.38 29.48
CA LEU A 5 -21.08 -45.29 28.11
C LEU A 5 -22.03 -45.11 26.89
N LEU A 6 -21.80 -44.05 26.10
CA LEU A 6 -21.15 -44.17 24.79
C LEU A 6 -20.73 -42.79 24.22
N TYR A 7 -19.46 -42.71 23.80
CA TYR A 7 -18.84 -41.63 23.04
C TYR A 7 -19.53 -41.41 21.69
N THR A 8 -19.86 -40.17 21.33
CA THR A 8 -19.96 -39.74 19.93
C THR A 8 -19.41 -38.32 19.76
N LEU A 9 -18.15 -38.32 19.32
CA LEU A 9 -17.59 -37.41 18.31
C LEU A 9 -17.67 -35.90 18.59
N CYS A 10 -16.55 -35.41 19.13
CA CYS A 10 -16.04 -34.07 18.89
C CYS A 10 -16.12 -33.75 17.38
N LEU A 11 -17.09 -32.94 16.99
CA LEU A 11 -17.01 -32.17 15.75
C LEU A 11 -17.16 -30.70 16.11
N ALA A 12 -16.13 -30.19 16.79
CA ALA A 12 -15.79 -28.78 16.72
C ALA A 12 -15.44 -28.48 15.26
N ALA A 13 -16.46 -28.35 14.40
CA ALA A 13 -16.34 -27.60 13.18
C ALA A 13 -16.19 -26.14 13.61
N LEU A 14 -14.97 -25.77 14.00
CA LEU A 14 -14.46 -24.43 13.79
C LEU A 14 -14.71 -24.15 12.31
N ALA A 15 -15.88 -23.60 12.01
CA ALA A 15 -16.09 -22.81 10.83
C ALA A 15 -15.12 -21.64 10.98
N LEU A 16 -13.85 -21.89 10.63
CA LEU A 16 -12.95 -20.83 10.29
C LEU A 16 -13.73 -20.05 9.24
N PRO A 17 -14.11 -18.79 9.50
CA PRO A 17 -14.65 -17.98 8.44
C PRO A 17 -13.64 -18.11 7.31
N ALA A 18 -14.10 -18.63 6.17
CA ALA A 18 -13.35 -18.64 4.96
C ALA A 18 -13.13 -17.16 4.60
N TRP A 19 -12.13 -16.54 5.22
CA TRP A 19 -11.29 -15.57 4.55
C TRP A 19 -10.53 -16.42 3.55
N ALA A 20 -11.27 -16.90 2.54
CA ALA A 20 -10.75 -17.52 1.37
C ALA A 20 -9.69 -16.54 0.90
N ALA A 21 -8.45 -17.00 0.93
CA ALA A 21 -7.32 -16.32 0.36
C ALA A 21 -7.72 -15.93 -1.07
N ASN A 22 -8.01 -14.65 -1.29
CA ASN A 22 -8.24 -14.15 -2.62
C ASN A 22 -6.92 -14.26 -3.38
N SER A 23 -6.96 -15.12 -4.37
CA SER A 23 -5.90 -15.60 -5.23
C SER A 23 -5.19 -14.47 -5.99
N GLU A 24 -3.88 -14.36 -5.80
CA GLU A 24 -2.82 -13.97 -6.75
C GLU A 24 -2.92 -12.62 -7.52
N THR A 25 -4.00 -11.85 -7.41
CA THR A 25 -4.27 -10.66 -8.25
C THR A 25 -4.60 -9.38 -7.50
N ASP A 26 -4.62 -9.39 -6.17
CA ASP A 26 -4.87 -8.20 -5.34
C ASP A 26 -3.60 -7.38 -5.09
N PHE A 27 -2.81 -7.09 -6.12
CA PHE A 27 -1.70 -6.14 -6.01
C PHE A 27 -2.22 -4.71 -6.08
N GLY A 28 -2.01 -3.97 -5.00
CA GLY A 28 -2.39 -2.58 -4.87
C GLY A 28 -1.20 -1.63 -4.90
N GLY A 29 -1.50 -0.36 -5.17
CA GLY A 29 -0.59 0.76 -5.01
C GLY A 29 -1.19 1.82 -4.10
N VAL A 30 -0.45 2.92 -3.94
CA VAL A 30 -0.93 4.10 -3.19
C VAL A 30 -1.37 5.26 -4.09
N GLY A 31 -1.25 5.11 -5.41
CA GLY A 31 -1.76 6.06 -6.40
C GLY A 31 -0.90 7.31 -6.56
N LEU A 32 0.41 7.13 -6.55
CA LEU A 32 1.38 8.17 -6.86
C LEU A 32 2.43 7.63 -7.83
N ASP A 33 2.96 8.54 -8.65
CA ASP A 33 4.15 8.33 -9.45
C ASP A 33 5.19 9.39 -9.08
N GLY A 34 6.46 8.98 -9.05
CA GLY A 34 7.56 9.82 -8.63
C GLY A 34 8.76 9.66 -9.54
N VAL A 35 9.75 10.53 -9.40
CA VAL A 35 11.03 10.39 -10.08
C VAL A 35 12.20 10.59 -9.16
N PRO A 36 13.31 9.88 -9.42
CA PRO A 36 14.52 10.08 -8.67
C PRO A 36 15.13 11.44 -9.00
N LEU A 37 15.55 12.14 -7.96
CA LEU A 37 16.39 13.33 -8.03
C LEU A 37 17.87 12.92 -8.07
N LYS A 38 18.72 13.84 -8.55
CA LYS A 38 20.19 13.63 -8.60
C LYS A 38 20.81 13.31 -7.24
N ASN A 39 20.19 13.78 -6.15
CA ASN A 39 20.62 13.52 -4.77
C ASN A 39 20.11 12.18 -4.20
N GLY A 40 19.41 11.37 -5.01
CA GLY A 40 18.85 10.08 -4.61
C GLY A 40 17.51 10.14 -3.89
N GLN A 41 16.94 11.33 -3.65
CA GLN A 41 15.58 11.47 -3.12
C GLN A 41 14.54 11.26 -4.23
N ILE A 42 13.27 11.09 -3.87
CA ILE A 42 12.19 10.90 -4.83
C ILE A 42 11.23 12.06 -4.73
N VAL A 43 11.02 12.77 -5.85
CA VAL A 43 9.98 13.79 -5.95
C VAL A 43 8.72 13.18 -6.54
N ILE A 44 7.57 13.49 -5.98
CA ILE A 44 6.27 13.06 -6.49
C ILE A 44 5.93 13.92 -7.70
N ARG A 45 5.69 13.29 -8.85
CA ARG A 45 5.34 13.98 -10.10
C ARG A 45 3.82 14.00 -10.29
N GLN A 46 3.19 12.85 -10.09
CA GLN A 46 1.76 12.67 -10.36
C GLN A 46 1.09 11.94 -9.21
N ILE A 47 -0.19 12.27 -9.00
CA ILE A 47 -1.05 11.64 -8.01
C ILE A 47 -2.37 11.31 -8.69
N ILE A 48 -2.90 10.14 -8.39
CA ILE A 48 -4.18 9.69 -8.91
C ILE A 48 -5.30 10.31 -8.06
N ASN A 49 -6.16 11.09 -8.70
CA ASN A 49 -7.31 11.72 -8.07
C ASN A 49 -8.23 10.65 -7.46
N GLY A 50 -8.63 10.87 -6.20
CA GLY A 50 -9.43 9.90 -5.43
C GLY A 50 -8.64 8.69 -4.90
N GLY A 51 -7.36 8.55 -5.25
CA GLY A 51 -6.48 7.50 -4.74
C GLY A 51 -6.05 7.71 -3.28
N PRO A 52 -5.43 6.69 -2.65
CA PRO A 52 -4.99 6.77 -1.25
C PRO A 52 -4.06 7.96 -0.96
N ALA A 53 -3.10 8.24 -1.83
CA ALA A 53 -2.17 9.37 -1.68
C ALA A 53 -2.88 10.73 -1.76
N HIS A 54 -3.83 10.89 -2.68
CA HIS A 54 -4.64 12.10 -2.80
C HIS A 54 -5.48 12.33 -1.55
N GLN A 55 -6.15 11.29 -1.04
CA GLN A 55 -6.96 11.36 0.17
C GLN A 55 -6.13 11.66 1.43
N ALA A 56 -4.86 11.27 1.45
CA ALA A 56 -3.94 11.60 2.52
C ALA A 56 -3.39 13.04 2.45
N GLY A 57 -3.71 13.81 1.41
CA GLY A 57 -3.24 15.18 1.26
C GLY A 57 -1.81 15.31 0.72
N ILE A 58 -1.27 14.23 0.15
CA ILE A 58 0.00 14.23 -0.57
C ILE A 58 -0.19 15.01 -1.88
N ARG A 59 0.82 15.77 -2.29
CA ARG A 59 0.77 16.66 -3.46
C ARG A 59 1.94 16.42 -4.40
N SER A 60 1.77 16.76 -5.68
CA SER A 60 2.90 16.83 -6.61
C SER A 60 3.91 17.86 -6.12
N GLY A 61 5.20 17.55 -6.28
CA GLY A 61 6.32 18.34 -5.74
C GLY A 61 6.79 17.89 -4.35
N ASP A 62 6.00 17.08 -3.64
CA ASP A 62 6.41 16.51 -2.36
C ASP A 62 7.61 15.55 -2.53
N ILE A 63 8.54 15.59 -1.58
CA ILE A 63 9.75 14.76 -1.60
C ILE A 63 9.62 13.60 -0.62
N ILE A 64 9.64 12.37 -1.11
CA ILE A 64 9.63 11.16 -0.29
C ILE A 64 11.04 10.91 0.23
N THR A 65 11.19 11.03 1.54
CA THR A 65 12.46 10.79 2.24
C THR A 65 12.56 9.36 2.76
N HIS A 66 11.45 8.78 3.24
CA HIS A 66 11.42 7.43 3.81
C HIS A 66 10.15 6.68 3.40
N ILE A 67 10.29 5.37 3.25
CA ILE A 67 9.21 4.41 3.01
C ILE A 67 9.34 3.29 4.04
N ASP A 68 8.32 3.10 4.86
CA ASP A 68 8.30 2.15 5.98
C ASP A 68 9.56 2.26 6.86
N GLY A 69 9.93 3.50 7.21
CA GLY A 69 11.10 3.82 8.03
C GLY A 69 12.45 3.71 7.33
N LYS A 70 12.50 3.21 6.10
CA LYS A 70 13.75 3.07 5.33
C LYS A 70 13.96 4.27 4.43
N ALA A 71 15.14 4.88 4.47
CA ALA A 71 15.50 6.00 3.61
C ALA A 71 15.40 5.65 2.12
N THR A 72 14.98 6.62 1.31
CA THR A 72 14.91 6.49 -0.15
C THR A 72 16.24 6.83 -0.83
N GLN A 73 17.07 7.65 -0.17
CA GLN A 73 18.39 8.07 -0.65
C GLN A 73 19.31 6.87 -0.92
N GLY A 74 19.98 6.87 -2.08
CA GLY A 74 20.92 5.81 -2.48
C GLY A 74 20.26 4.51 -2.94
N SER A 75 18.93 4.43 -3.02
CA SER A 75 18.23 3.25 -3.52
C SER A 75 18.05 3.27 -5.04
N ASN A 76 18.14 2.11 -5.69
CA ASN A 76 17.82 1.98 -7.12
C ASN A 76 16.31 2.17 -7.35
N PHE A 77 15.92 3.32 -7.91
CA PHE A 77 14.55 3.80 -8.02
C PHE A 77 13.53 2.76 -8.56
N PRO A 78 13.74 2.10 -9.72
CA PRO A 78 12.78 1.14 -10.27
C PRO A 78 12.53 -0.05 -9.34
N SER A 79 13.59 -0.52 -8.67
CA SER A 79 13.49 -1.63 -7.71
C SER A 79 12.76 -1.22 -6.43
N MET A 80 12.93 0.02 -5.99
CA MET A 80 12.35 0.54 -4.76
C MET A 80 10.85 0.79 -4.94
N VAL A 81 10.45 1.33 -6.09
CA VAL A 81 9.04 1.46 -6.51
C VAL A 81 8.38 0.08 -6.59
N GLN A 82 9.02 -0.88 -7.26
CA GLN A 82 8.50 -2.26 -7.38
C GLN A 82 8.34 -2.96 -6.03
N LYS A 83 9.32 -2.81 -5.13
CA LYS A 83 9.38 -3.61 -3.91
C LYS A 83 8.64 -2.99 -2.72
N ARG A 84 8.46 -1.66 -2.70
CA ARG A 84 7.93 -0.96 -1.51
C ARG A 84 6.62 -0.21 -1.74
N LEU A 85 6.43 0.39 -2.92
CA LEU A 85 5.17 1.08 -3.21
C LEU A 85 4.08 0.10 -3.64
N ARG A 86 4.43 -0.93 -4.41
CA ARG A 86 3.55 -2.06 -4.70
C ARG A 86 3.53 -3.07 -3.55
N GLY A 87 2.38 -3.66 -3.30
CA GLY A 87 2.19 -4.70 -2.29
C GLY A 87 0.76 -5.20 -2.32
N LEU A 88 0.41 -6.09 -1.38
CA LEU A 88 -0.95 -6.59 -1.27
C LEU A 88 -1.93 -5.45 -0.98
N SER A 89 -3.06 -5.45 -1.67
CA SER A 89 -4.18 -4.54 -1.42
C SER A 89 -4.64 -4.68 0.03
N GLY A 90 -5.07 -3.58 0.65
CA GLY A 90 -5.44 -3.52 2.07
C GLY A 90 -4.27 -3.40 3.05
N THR A 91 -3.02 -3.59 2.62
CA THR A 91 -1.86 -3.41 3.52
C THR A 91 -1.52 -1.94 3.72
N ALA A 92 -1.00 -1.60 4.90
CA ALA A 92 -0.54 -0.25 5.20
C ALA A 92 0.86 0.04 4.64
N LEU A 93 1.09 1.29 4.28
CA LEU A 93 2.38 1.85 3.90
C LEU A 93 2.58 3.17 4.63
N VAL A 94 3.76 3.39 5.19
CA VAL A 94 4.10 4.67 5.82
C VAL A 94 5.09 5.43 4.95
N LEU A 95 4.73 6.63 4.54
CA LEU A 95 5.59 7.54 3.80
C LEU A 95 5.99 8.71 4.69
N ARG A 96 7.28 9.06 4.68
CA ARG A 96 7.77 10.30 5.27
C ARG A 96 8.13 11.29 4.17
N ILE A 97 7.42 12.40 4.16
CA ILE A 97 7.43 13.39 3.09
C ILE A 97 8.00 14.70 3.61
N LYS A 98 8.85 15.32 2.82
CA LYS A 98 9.31 16.69 3.01
C LYS A 98 8.65 17.55 1.94
N ARG A 99 7.97 18.61 2.36
CA ARG A 99 7.38 19.61 1.46
C ARG A 99 8.22 20.88 1.52
N ASP A 100 8.54 21.44 0.37
CA ASP A 100 9.28 22.70 0.33
C ASP A 100 8.47 23.82 1.01
N GLY A 101 9.13 24.57 1.89
CA GLY A 101 8.52 25.58 2.75
C GLY A 101 8.01 25.05 4.10
N GLU A 102 7.87 23.73 4.27
CA GLU A 102 7.57 23.12 5.57
C GLU A 102 8.86 22.59 6.22
N GLY A 103 9.17 23.08 7.43
CA GLY A 103 10.46 22.81 8.08
C GLY A 103 10.68 21.36 8.52
N GLN A 104 9.60 20.63 8.85
CA GLN A 104 9.69 19.26 9.37
C GLN A 104 9.03 18.25 8.41
N PRO A 105 9.66 17.08 8.16
CA PRO A 105 9.03 16.02 7.38
C PRO A 105 7.76 15.49 8.06
N GLN A 106 6.69 15.38 7.29
CA GLN A 106 5.40 14.84 7.71
C GLN A 106 5.31 13.33 7.43
N THR A 107 4.59 12.62 8.28
CA THR A 107 4.40 11.17 8.14
C THR A 107 2.96 10.87 7.74
N TYR A 108 2.80 10.11 6.66
CA TYR A 108 1.52 9.73 6.08
C TYR A 108 1.36 8.22 6.11
N ARG A 109 0.30 7.74 6.75
CA ARG A 109 -0.08 6.33 6.70
C ARG A 109 -1.13 6.13 5.62
N LEU A 110 -0.79 5.32 4.64
CA LEU A 110 -1.60 5.02 3.46
C LEU A 110 -2.04 3.56 3.51
N ILE A 111 -3.21 3.26 2.96
CA ILE A 111 -3.66 1.89 2.73
C ILE A 111 -3.58 1.63 1.24
N ARG A 112 -2.84 0.58 0.86
CA ARG A 112 -2.74 0.15 -0.53
C ARG A 112 -4.12 -0.28 -1.03
N ARG A 113 -4.46 0.11 -2.26
CA ARG A 113 -5.69 -0.32 -2.93
C ARG A 113 -5.36 -0.71 -4.35
N GLN A 114 -6.16 -1.63 -4.89
CA GLN A 114 -6.13 -1.89 -6.32
C GLN A 114 -6.59 -0.62 -7.05
N ILE A 115 -5.75 -0.15 -7.97
CA ILE A 115 -6.04 1.04 -8.76
C ILE A 115 -6.45 0.54 -10.13
N VAL A 116 -7.76 0.52 -10.37
CA VAL A 116 -8.30 0.26 -11.70
C VAL A 116 -8.16 1.55 -12.49
N ILE A 117 -7.14 1.62 -13.35
CA ILE A 117 -7.06 2.68 -14.35
C ILE A 117 -8.10 2.31 -15.41
N ILE A 118 -9.27 2.94 -15.36
CA ILE A 118 -10.24 2.83 -16.45
C ILE A 118 -9.64 3.64 -17.61
N PRO A 119 -9.22 3.01 -18.72
CA PRO A 119 -8.74 3.77 -19.86
C PRO A 119 -9.91 4.59 -20.40
N ASN A 120 -9.80 5.92 -20.38
CA ASN A 120 -10.81 6.75 -21.01
C ASN A 120 -10.76 6.50 -22.53
N LYS A 121 -11.84 6.01 -23.13
CA LYS A 121 -11.95 5.75 -24.58
C LYS A 121 -12.21 7.03 -25.38
N GLU A 122 -11.55 8.14 -25.04
CA GLU A 122 -11.78 9.43 -25.70
C GLU A 122 -10.50 9.95 -26.34
N LYS A 123 -10.21 9.38 -27.52
CA LYS A 123 -9.79 10.11 -28.73
C LYS A 123 -9.57 9.08 -29.84
N LEU A 124 -10.63 8.86 -30.62
CA LEU A 124 -10.53 8.45 -32.02
C LEU A 124 -10.29 9.72 -32.86
#